data_AF-A0AA97LEZ7-F1
#
_entry.id   AF-A0AA97LEZ7-F1
#
_cell.length_a   1.000
_cell.length_b   1.000
_cell.length_c   1.000
_cell.angle_alpha   90.00
_cell.angle_beta   90.00
_cell.angle_gamma   90.00
#
_symmetry.space_group_name_H-M   'P 1'
#
loop_
_entity.id
_entity.type
_entity.pdbx_description
1 polymer ?
#
loop_
_entity_poly.entity_id
_entity_poly.type
_entity_poly.pdbx_seq_one_letter_code
_entity_poly.pdbx_strand_id
1 'polypeptide(L)'
;MGDLKEFLARGEYGKLKDCPLFEGNFVQVTKFGELANRVTMGIVASSPSLKLPDLMLLAQPVENQLEECAIKHRKPKCAPQEELQLIALLPLKFVRIFIHDERRYQFKVSLASGRRFYLQLVAHPQKLDCIFWQWVRLFYLLHFYQNDAPSPTTRVT
;
A
#
# COMPACT_ATOMS: atom_id res chain seq x y z
N MET A 1 12.74 3.92 8.97
CA MET A 1 12.13 3.97 7.63
C MET A 1 10.95 3.00 7.65
N GLY A 2 9.98 3.09 6.73
CA GLY A 2 8.86 2.15 6.72
C GLY A 2 9.22 0.85 6.00
N ASP A 3 8.48 -0.21 6.33
CA ASP A 3 8.81 -1.59 6.00
C ASP A 3 8.82 -1.82 4.47
N LEU A 4 7.87 -1.20 3.74
CA LEU A 4 7.79 -1.35 2.29
C LEU A 4 8.93 -0.63 1.59
N LYS A 5 9.35 0.53 2.10
CA LYS A 5 10.54 1.23 1.56
C LYS A 5 11.80 0.40 1.69
N GLU A 6 12.00 -0.23 2.85
CA GLU A 6 13.14 -1.12 3.08
C GLU A 6 13.08 -2.36 2.20
N PHE A 7 11.89 -2.95 2.00
CA PHE A 7 11.68 -4.06 1.09
C PHE A 7 12.08 -3.72 -0.36
N LEU A 8 11.56 -2.60 -0.89
CA LEU A 8 11.87 -2.15 -2.26
C LEU A 8 13.37 -1.87 -2.45
N ALA A 9 14.08 -1.50 -1.38
CA ALA A 9 15.50 -1.21 -1.42
C ALA A 9 16.39 -2.47 -1.54
N ARG A 10 15.87 -3.64 -1.14
CA ARG A 10 16.60 -4.92 -1.11
C ARG A 10 16.26 -5.83 -2.29
N GLY A 11 15.06 -5.69 -2.86
CA GLY A 11 14.54 -6.60 -3.87
C GLY A 11 14.73 -6.15 -5.33
N GLU A 12 14.03 -6.86 -6.22
CA GLU A 12 14.04 -6.66 -7.68
C GLU A 12 13.40 -5.33 -8.12
N TYR A 13 12.70 -4.65 -7.21
CA TYR A 13 12.00 -3.40 -7.45
C TYR A 13 12.87 -2.15 -7.25
N GLY A 14 14.19 -2.28 -7.37
CA GLY A 14 15.15 -1.21 -7.10
C GLY A 14 14.89 0.10 -7.84
N LYS A 15 14.22 0.08 -8.99
CA LYS A 15 13.79 1.31 -9.70
C LYS A 15 12.84 2.19 -8.88
N LEU A 16 12.03 1.60 -8.00
CA LEU A 16 11.09 2.30 -7.13
C LEU A 16 11.74 2.79 -5.83
N LYS A 17 12.94 2.31 -5.49
CA LYS A 17 13.65 2.65 -4.24
C LYS A 17 13.88 4.16 -4.10
N ASP A 18 14.22 4.81 -5.20
CA ASP A 18 14.56 6.24 -5.23
C ASP A 18 13.32 7.12 -5.51
N CYS A 19 12.15 6.50 -5.74
CA CYS A 19 10.92 7.22 -5.98
C CYS A 19 10.25 7.64 -4.65
N PRO A 20 9.55 8.80 -4.61
CA PRO A 20 8.75 9.17 -3.44
C PRO A 20 7.68 8.11 -3.16
N LEU A 21 7.71 7.56 -1.94
CA LEU A 21 6.79 6.53 -1.46
C LEU A 21 6.04 7.05 -0.23
N PHE A 22 4.71 7.01 -0.29
CA PHE A 22 3.85 7.16 0.87
C PHE A 22 3.33 5.78 1.27
N GLU A 23 3.59 5.33 2.48
CA GLU A 23 3.27 3.96 2.93
C GLU A 23 2.53 3.93 4.26
N GLY A 24 1.83 2.83 4.53
CA GLY A 24 1.08 2.64 5.76
C GLY A 24 0.61 1.20 5.91
N ASN A 25 0.36 0.81 7.15
CA ASN A 25 -0.08 -0.53 7.51
C ASN A 25 -1.60 -0.57 7.64
N PHE A 26 -2.19 -1.64 7.12
CA PHE A 26 -3.62 -1.86 7.07
C PHE A 26 -3.94 -3.31 7.43
N VAL A 27 -5.20 -3.56 7.75
CA VAL A 27 -5.79 -4.89 7.69
C VAL A 27 -6.86 -4.88 6.62
N GLN A 28 -6.82 -5.87 5.74
CA GLN A 28 -7.92 -6.10 4.83
C GLN A 28 -9.13 -6.58 5.63
N VAL A 29 -10.27 -5.92 5.43
CA VAL A 29 -11.53 -6.25 6.08
C VAL A 29 -12.57 -6.70 5.07
N THR A 30 -13.47 -7.59 5.49
CA THR A 30 -14.67 -7.90 4.69
C THR A 30 -15.61 -6.70 4.68
N LYS A 31 -16.64 -6.73 3.83
CA LYS A 31 -17.69 -5.69 3.83
C LYS A 31 -18.39 -5.57 5.19
N PHE A 32 -18.35 -6.62 6.01
CA PHE A 32 -18.94 -6.66 7.34
C PHE A 32 -17.95 -6.28 8.45
N GLY A 33 -16.70 -5.97 8.09
CA GLY A 33 -15.67 -5.52 9.02
C GLY A 33 -14.90 -6.66 9.70
N GLU A 34 -15.01 -7.90 9.22
CA GLU A 34 -14.22 -9.02 9.73
C GLU A 34 -12.77 -8.90 9.22
N LEU A 35 -11.81 -9.13 10.11
CA LEU A 35 -10.38 -9.04 9.79
C LEU A 35 -9.98 -10.25 8.92
N ALA A 36 -9.23 -9.98 7.86
CA ALA A 36 -8.63 -11.01 7.01
C ALA A 36 -7.10 -10.98 7.13
N ASN A 37 -6.42 -10.21 6.28
CA ASN A 37 -4.97 -10.24 6.16
C ASN A 37 -4.34 -8.89 6.52
N ARG A 38 -3.17 -8.92 7.17
CA ARG A 38 -2.32 -7.73 7.32
C ARG A 38 -1.75 -7.36 5.97
N VAL A 39 -1.77 -6.07 5.63
CA VAL A 39 -1.26 -5.57 4.37
C VAL A 39 -0.61 -4.21 4.56
N THR A 40 0.57 -4.03 3.98
CA THR A 40 1.22 -2.73 3.86
C THR A 40 0.89 -2.17 2.47
N MET A 41 0.33 -0.97 2.45
CA MET A 41 -0.02 -0.27 1.22
C MET A 41 0.97 0.85 0.96
N GLY A 42 1.41 0.98 -0.30
CA GLY A 42 2.26 2.05 -0.77
C GLY A 42 1.65 2.80 -1.95
N ILE A 43 1.84 4.11 -2.01
CA ILE A 43 1.55 4.96 -3.17
C ILE A 43 2.88 5.55 -3.63
N VAL A 44 3.27 5.24 -4.86
CA VAL A 44 4.61 5.53 -5.38
C VAL A 44 4.54 6.01 -6.83
N ALA A 45 5.51 6.83 -7.22
CA ALA A 45 5.77 7.12 -8.62
C ALA A 45 6.58 5.99 -9.26
N SER A 46 6.24 5.59 -10.48
CA SER A 46 6.97 4.61 -11.27
C SER A 46 8.33 5.13 -11.78
N SER A 47 8.51 6.45 -11.76
CA SER A 47 9.73 7.15 -12.14
C SER A 47 9.93 8.39 -11.26
N PRO A 48 11.19 8.72 -10.88
CA PRO A 48 11.48 9.92 -10.10
C PRO A 48 11.17 11.24 -10.82
N SER A 49 10.97 11.20 -12.15
CA SER A 49 10.58 12.38 -12.94
C SER A 49 9.10 12.70 -12.89
N LEU A 50 8.25 11.81 -12.35
CA LEU A 50 6.82 12.05 -12.26
C LEU A 50 6.51 12.99 -11.08
N LYS A 51 5.67 14.00 -11.35
CA LYS A 51 5.21 14.95 -10.32
C LYS A 51 4.18 14.34 -9.36
N LEU A 52 3.53 13.26 -9.77
CA LEU A 52 2.49 12.58 -9.03
C LEU A 52 2.73 11.06 -9.06
N PRO A 53 2.35 10.34 -7.99
CA PRO A 53 2.40 8.90 -7.99
C PRO A 53 1.35 8.32 -8.95
N ASP A 54 1.71 7.22 -9.60
CA ASP A 54 0.90 6.53 -10.61
C ASP A 54 0.75 5.03 -10.32
N LEU A 55 1.37 4.53 -9.24
CA LEU A 55 1.29 3.14 -8.79
C LEU A 55 0.83 3.03 -7.33
N MET A 56 -0.03 2.04 -7.10
CA MET A 56 -0.36 1.52 -5.78
C MET A 56 0.28 0.14 -5.59
N LEU A 57 0.98 -0.03 -4.48
CA LEU A 57 1.62 -1.25 -4.05
C LEU A 57 0.85 -1.88 -2.91
N LEU A 58 0.70 -3.20 -2.92
CA LEU A 58 0.24 -3.98 -1.78
C LEU A 58 1.28 -5.04 -1.46
N ALA A 59 1.71 -5.10 -0.21
CA ALA A 59 2.59 -6.14 0.31
C ALA A 59 2.00 -6.76 1.56
N GLN A 60 2.28 -8.02 1.81
CA GLN A 60 1.88 -8.72 3.04
C GLN A 60 3.11 -9.28 3.75
N PRO A 61 3.07 -9.41 5.09
CA PRO A 61 4.06 -10.19 5.81
C PRO A 61 4.06 -11.64 5.31
N VAL A 62 5.25 -12.19 5.09
CA VAL A 62 5.46 -13.62 4.89
C VAL A 62 5.35 -14.26 6.26
N GLU A 63 4.33 -15.09 6.44
CA GLU A 63 4.28 -15.99 7.59
C GLU A 63 5.43 -17.00 7.43
N ASN A 64 6.54 -16.76 8.10
CA ASN A 64 7.60 -17.74 8.20
C ASN A 64 7.04 -18.94 8.95
N GLN A 65 6.61 -19.96 8.20
CA GLN A 65 6.48 -21.31 8.71
C GLN A 65 7.87 -21.74 9.16
N LEU A 66 8.19 -21.46 10.44
CA LEU A 66 9.29 -22.11 11.12
C LEU A 66 8.89 -23.57 11.28
N GLU A 67 9.05 -24.33 10.20
CA GLU A 67 9.24 -25.77 10.28
C GLU A 67 10.53 -25.99 11.09
N GLU A 68 10.31 -26.45 12.32
CA GLU A 68 11.16 -27.34 13.12
C GLU A 68 12.58 -27.60 12.58
N CYS A 69 13.49 -26.64 12.78
CA CYS A 69 14.92 -26.93 12.83
C CYS A 69 15.43 -26.56 14.21
N ALA A 70 15.14 -27.43 15.17
CA ALA A 70 15.83 -27.49 16.45
C ALA A 70 17.32 -27.80 16.22
N ILE A 71 18.13 -26.79 15.94
CA ILE A 71 19.59 -26.87 16.16
C ILE A 71 19.97 -25.87 17.24
N LYS A 72 20.27 -26.46 18.39
CA LYS A 72 20.76 -25.86 19.63
C LYS A 72 21.94 -24.93 19.33
N HIS A 73 21.98 -23.79 20.03
CA HIS A 73 23.08 -22.81 20.10
C HIS A 73 23.13 -21.73 19.01
N ARG A 74 22.23 -20.75 19.07
CA ARG A 74 22.57 -19.37 18.72
C ARG A 74 21.77 -18.40 19.59
N LYS A 75 22.47 -17.41 20.17
CA LYS A 75 21.86 -16.28 20.89
C LYS A 75 20.73 -15.68 20.04
N PRO A 76 19.61 -15.20 20.62
CA PRO A 76 18.59 -14.53 19.85
C PRO A 76 19.22 -13.27 19.24
N LYS A 77 19.60 -13.34 17.96
CA LYS A 77 19.83 -12.16 17.14
C LYS A 77 18.47 -11.48 17.04
N CYS A 78 18.50 -10.14 17.14
CA CYS A 78 17.40 -9.19 17.01
C CYS A 78 16.16 -9.76 16.31
N ALA A 79 14.98 -9.52 16.90
CA ALA A 79 13.68 -9.98 16.41
C ALA A 79 13.64 -10.08 14.88
N PRO A 80 13.20 -11.22 14.31
CA PRO A 80 13.16 -11.38 12.86
C PRO A 80 12.35 -10.23 12.28
N GLN A 81 13.00 -9.41 11.44
CA GLN A 81 12.31 -8.39 10.66
C GLN A 81 11.30 -9.17 9.80
N GLU A 82 9.99 -8.94 10.00
CA GLU A 82 8.94 -9.60 9.21
C GLU A 82 9.26 -9.37 7.72
N GLU A 83 9.51 -10.45 6.99
CA GLU A 83 9.82 -10.34 5.57
C GLU A 83 8.54 -9.99 4.82
N LEU A 84 8.57 -8.94 4.00
CA LEU A 84 7.42 -8.55 3.19
C LEU A 84 7.48 -9.22 1.82
N GLN A 85 6.32 -9.59 1.29
CA GLN A 85 6.15 -9.98 -0.11
C GLN A 85 5.20 -9.03 -0.81
N LEU A 86 5.61 -8.50 -1.96
CA LEU A 86 4.73 -7.72 -2.82
C LEU A 86 3.69 -8.62 -3.49
N ILE A 87 2.41 -8.35 -3.26
CA ILE A 87 1.28 -9.12 -3.80
C ILE A 87 0.55 -8.41 -4.93
N ALA A 88 0.69 -7.09 -5.04
CA ALA A 88 0.12 -6.35 -6.15
C ALA A 88 0.87 -5.07 -6.50
N LEU A 89 0.96 -4.81 -7.80
CA LEU A 89 1.34 -3.56 -8.44
C LEU A 89 0.17 -3.08 -9.28
N LEU A 90 -0.48 -2.00 -8.86
CA LEU A 90 -1.74 -1.54 -9.43
C LEU A 90 -1.56 -0.14 -10.01
N PRO A 91 -1.67 0.05 -11.34
CA PRO A 91 -1.68 1.37 -11.94
C PRO A 91 -2.87 2.19 -11.44
N LEU A 92 -2.61 3.36 -10.86
CA LEU A 92 -3.62 4.17 -10.19
C LEU A 92 -4.75 4.63 -11.12
N LYS A 93 -4.52 4.73 -12.44
CA LYS A 93 -5.57 5.00 -13.44
C LYS A 93 -6.69 3.95 -13.46
N PHE A 94 -6.46 2.76 -12.90
CA PHE A 94 -7.44 1.67 -12.79
C PHE A 94 -7.90 1.42 -11.37
N VAL A 95 -7.54 2.28 -10.42
CA VAL A 95 -7.85 2.15 -9.01
C VAL A 95 -8.68 3.35 -8.56
N ARG A 96 -9.83 3.09 -7.96
CA ARG A 96 -10.63 4.12 -7.28
C ARG A 96 -10.63 3.84 -5.79
N ILE A 97 -10.37 4.88 -5.00
CA ILE A 97 -10.26 4.79 -3.54
C ILE A 97 -11.29 5.74 -2.93
N PHE A 98 -12.06 5.26 -1.96
CA PHE A 98 -13.10 6.02 -1.28
C PHE A 98 -13.02 5.80 0.23
N ILE A 99 -13.50 6.76 1.01
CA ILE A 99 -13.76 6.54 2.43
C ILE A 99 -14.96 5.59 2.55
N HIS A 100 -14.77 4.48 3.26
CA HIS A 100 -15.84 3.51 3.51
C HIS A 100 -16.54 3.77 4.84
N ASP A 101 -15.76 3.87 5.90
CA ASP A 101 -16.21 4.14 7.26
C ASP A 101 -15.11 4.96 7.96
N GLU A 102 -15.36 6.25 8.13
CA GLU A 102 -14.44 7.18 8.77
C GLU A 102 -14.20 6.82 10.24
N ARG A 103 -15.24 6.36 10.96
CA ARG A 103 -15.13 6.02 12.38
C ARG A 103 -14.23 4.81 12.62
N ARG A 104 -14.16 3.92 11.63
CA ARG A 104 -13.27 2.75 11.64
C ARG A 104 -11.97 2.99 10.88
N TYR A 105 -11.73 4.19 10.35
CA TYR A 105 -10.55 4.51 9.52
C TYR A 105 -10.40 3.58 8.30
N GLN A 106 -11.52 3.31 7.62
CA GLN A 106 -11.60 2.36 6.53
C GLN A 106 -11.70 3.02 5.16
N PHE A 107 -10.93 2.49 4.22
CA PHE A 107 -11.00 2.82 2.80
C PHE A 107 -11.58 1.65 2.00
N LYS A 108 -12.33 1.97 0.95
CA LYS A 108 -12.77 1.03 -0.08
C LYS A 108 -11.92 1.24 -1.33
N VAL A 109 -11.29 0.17 -1.79
CA VAL A 109 -10.55 0.15 -3.05
C VAL A 109 -11.38 -0.61 -4.09
N SER A 110 -11.60 0.01 -5.25
CA SER A 110 -12.33 -0.56 -6.38
C SER A 110 -11.45 -0.56 -7.61
N LEU A 111 -11.25 -1.74 -8.20
CA LEU A 111 -10.46 -1.90 -9.42
C LEU A 111 -11.37 -1.78 -10.65
N ALA A 112 -10.79 -1.40 -11.80
CA ALA A 112 -11.49 -1.36 -13.09
C ALA A 112 -12.09 -2.73 -13.49
N SER A 113 -11.53 -3.84 -12.97
CA SER A 113 -12.06 -5.20 -13.14
C SER A 113 -13.37 -5.47 -12.37
N GLY A 114 -13.86 -4.51 -11.58
CA GLY A 114 -15.03 -4.67 -10.71
C GLY A 114 -14.72 -5.29 -9.34
N ARG A 115 -13.52 -5.82 -9.13
CA ARG A 115 -13.07 -6.33 -7.81
C ARG A 115 -13.00 -5.20 -6.80
N ARG A 116 -13.39 -5.50 -5.55
CA ARG A 116 -13.42 -4.54 -4.45
C ARG A 116 -12.87 -5.18 -3.18
N PHE A 117 -12.11 -4.41 -2.43
CA PHE A 117 -11.64 -4.80 -1.11
C PHE A 117 -11.61 -3.57 -0.20
N TYR A 118 -11.60 -3.82 1.10
CA TYR A 118 -11.67 -2.78 2.12
C TYR A 118 -10.43 -2.87 2.99
N LEU A 119 -9.85 -1.72 3.33
CA LEU A 119 -8.63 -1.61 4.11
C LEU A 119 -8.90 -0.75 5.32
N GLN A 120 -8.65 -1.29 6.51
CA GLN A 120 -8.70 -0.55 7.77
C GLN A 120 -7.28 -0.12 8.15
N LEU A 121 -7.07 1.18 8.38
CA LEU A 121 -5.77 1.71 8.77
C LEU A 121 -5.36 1.18 10.16
N VAL A 122 -4.09 0.78 10.27
CA VAL A 122 -3.47 0.37 11.52
C VAL A 122 -2.27 1.26 11.81
N ALA A 123 -2.32 1.98 12.92
CA ALA A 123 -1.25 2.80 13.42
C ALA A 123 -1.37 2.96 14.93
N HIS A 124 -0.37 3.58 15.57
CA HIS A 124 -0.43 3.90 16.98
C HIS A 124 -1.66 4.78 17.28
N PRO A 125 -2.49 4.49 18.31
CA PRO A 125 -3.76 5.19 18.55
C PRO A 125 -3.65 6.72 18.58
N GLN A 126 -2.58 7.24 19.18
CA GLN A 126 -2.32 8.69 19.25
C GLN A 126 -2.03 9.36 17.90
N LYS A 127 -1.65 8.60 16.88
CA LYS A 127 -1.31 9.09 15.54
C LYS A 127 -2.33 8.68 14.47
N LEU A 128 -3.25 7.78 14.82
CA LEU A 128 -4.14 7.12 13.88
C LEU A 128 -4.98 8.12 13.08
N ASP A 129 -5.61 9.08 13.77
CA ASP A 129 -6.43 10.10 13.13
C ASP A 129 -5.62 11.00 12.18
N CYS A 130 -4.46 11.50 12.64
CA CYS A 130 -3.58 12.31 11.81
C CYS A 130 -3.11 11.57 10.56
N ILE A 131 -2.71 10.30 10.69
CA ILE A 131 -2.28 9.47 9.55
C ILE A 131 -3.46 9.19 8.61
N PHE A 132 -4.65 8.93 9.14
CA PHE A 132 -5.85 8.74 8.33
C PHE A 132 -6.14 9.96 7.46
N TRP A 133 -6.08 11.17 8.03
CA TRP A 133 -6.29 12.40 7.26
C TRP A 133 -5.18 12.69 6.25
N GLN A 134 -3.94 12.26 6.50
CA GLN A 134 -2.88 12.30 5.49
C GLN A 134 -3.21 11.40 4.29
N TRP A 135 -3.73 10.20 4.53
CA TRP A 135 -4.21 9.31 3.48
C TRP A 135 -5.39 9.90 2.70
N VAL A 136 -6.39 10.45 3.40
CA VAL A 136 -7.53 11.12 2.77
C VAL A 136 -7.07 12.27 1.88
N ARG A 137 -6.16 13.12 2.37
CA ARG A 137 -5.58 14.24 1.59
C ARG A 137 -4.86 13.73 0.35
N LEU A 138 -4.07 12.66 0.47
CA LEU A 138 -3.38 12.05 -0.67
C LEU A 138 -4.39 11.53 -1.72
N PHE A 139 -5.43 10.82 -1.31
CA PHE A 139 -6.45 10.30 -2.23
C PHE A 139 -7.25 11.41 -2.90
N TYR A 140 -7.54 12.50 -2.18
CA TYR A 140 -8.17 13.68 -2.77
C TYR A 140 -7.30 14.28 -3.89
N LEU A 141 -6.00 14.46 -3.62
CA LEU A 141 -5.06 14.97 -4.62
C LEU A 141 -4.98 14.04 -5.84
N LEU A 142 -4.88 12.73 -5.62
CA LEU A 142 -4.86 11.75 -6.69
C LEU A 142 -6.12 11.81 -7.55
N HIS A 143 -7.30 11.91 -6.93
CA HIS A 143 -8.56 11.99 -7.65
C HIS A 143 -8.65 13.28 -8.49
N PHE A 144 -8.27 14.40 -7.91
CA PHE A 144 -8.28 15.71 -8.58
C PHE A 144 -7.44 15.68 -9.86
N TYR A 145 -6.17 15.26 -9.76
CA TYR A 145 -5.27 15.25 -10.91
C TYR A 145 -5.57 14.15 -11.95
N GLN A 146 -6.22 13.05 -11.56
CA GLN A 146 -6.64 12.03 -12.52
C GLN A 146 -7.80 12.49 -13.42
N ASN A 147 -8.67 13.36 -12.91
CA ASN A 147 -9.81 13.88 -13.67
C ASN A 147 -9.42 15.07 -14.57
N ASP A 148 -8.36 15.79 -14.22
CA ASP A 148 -7.87 16.95 -14.99
C ASP A 148 -6.89 16.59 -16.12
N ALA A 149 -6.55 15.31 -16.29
CA ALA A 149 -5.67 14.88 -17.38
C ALA A 149 -6.42 15.02 -18.72
N PRO A 150 -5.96 15.87 -19.67
CA PRO A 150 -6.55 15.94 -20.99
C PRO A 150 -6.44 14.56 -21.64
N SER A 151 -7.57 14.00 -22.07
CA SER A 151 -7.59 12.78 -22.86
C SER A 151 -6.64 12.97 -24.05
N PRO A 152 -5.72 12.04 -24.35
CA PRO A 152 -4.90 12.14 -25.55
C PRO A 152 -5.85 12.11 -26.74
N THR A 153 -6.04 13.29 -27.35
CA THR A 153 -6.86 13.47 -28.53
C THR A 153 -6.29 12.59 -29.63
N THR A 154 -6.99 11.50 -29.95
CA THR A 154 -6.67 10.68 -31.12
C THR A 154 -6.91 11.52 -32.35
N ARG A 155 -5.86 12.17 -32.87
CA ARG A 155 -5.86 12.66 -34.25
C ARG A 155 -5.66 11.43 -35.14
N VAL A 156 -6.77 10.92 -35.67
CA VAL A 156 -6.74 10.07 -36.87
C VAL A 156 -6.56 11.04 -38.04
N THR A 157 -5.40 10.96 -38.68
CA THR A 157 -5.09 11.55 -39.98
C THR A 157 -5.79 10.79 -41.09
#